data_AF-A0A6I5CEE3-F1
#
_entry.id   AF-A0A6I5CEE3-F1
#
_cell.length_a   1.000
_cell.length_b   1.000
_cell.length_c   1.000
_cell.angle_alpha   90.00
_cell.angle_beta   90.00
_cell.angle_gamma   90.00
#
_symmetry.space_group_name_H-M   'P 1'
#
loop_
_entity.id
_entity.type
_entity.pdbx_description
1 polymer ?
#
loop_
_entity_poly.entity_id
_entity_poly.type
_entity_poly.pdbx_seq_one_letter_code
_entity_poly.pdbx_strand_id
1 'polypeptide(L)'
;APLSCEDPKSFFKGPDPAPTHPSAAYKRRRVAEARAYAQGCARRTGAALRFYTSLANARDLEVLRAALGEDRLTFMGASYGTYLGALYATLFPTRVRRMVLDSAVDPDPSRIWYRDNLDQSAAFETRWADFRDWVARHDDVYGLGRSARAVRAAYERARTRLAARPAGGTVGPAQLQGALLNAGYYDDFWPGAAEALSAYLRGDEKPLVALAAPYRAGAAEAENGAAVYTAVECNDAPWPGDFRVWDRDNTRLARVAPFETWGNVWANLPCAYWPVPRQRPLDVRTVPGTLPPTLVLAAERDAATPYAGALELRRRLA
;
A
#
# COMPACT_ATOMS: atom_id res chain seq x y z
N ALA A 1 16.32 18.53 -4.61
CA ALA A 1 16.80 17.15 -4.32
C ALA A 1 15.58 16.27 -4.11
N PRO A 2 15.62 14.99 -4.51
CA PRO A 2 14.55 14.04 -4.20
C PRO A 2 14.27 14.02 -2.69
N LEU A 3 12.99 13.92 -2.32
CA LEU A 3 12.56 13.84 -0.93
C LEU A 3 13.17 12.59 -0.28
N SER A 4 13.76 12.74 0.90
CA SER A 4 14.37 11.64 1.66
C SER A 4 14.10 11.84 3.15
N CYS A 5 13.78 10.76 3.84
CA CYS A 5 13.45 10.72 5.25
C CYS A 5 14.53 10.04 6.10
N GLU A 6 15.30 9.11 5.52
CA GLU A 6 16.43 8.47 6.19
C GLU A 6 17.64 8.27 5.27
N ASP A 7 18.72 7.64 5.74
CA ASP A 7 19.82 7.28 4.87
C ASP A 7 19.41 6.08 3.99
N PRO A 8 19.39 6.21 2.64
CA PRO A 8 19.02 5.11 1.76
C PRO A 8 19.85 3.84 1.95
N LYS A 9 21.11 3.94 2.37
CA LYS A 9 21.94 2.77 2.66
C LYS A 9 21.37 1.91 3.80
N SER A 10 20.49 2.50 4.60
CA SER A 10 19.84 1.89 5.75
C SER A 10 18.36 1.56 5.50
N PHE A 11 17.85 1.76 4.28
CA PHE A 11 16.43 1.60 3.96
C PHE A 11 16.01 0.12 3.97
N PHE A 12 16.76 -0.73 3.26
CA PHE A 12 16.57 -2.18 3.32
C PHE A 12 17.31 -2.80 4.52
N LYS A 13 16.74 -2.61 5.71
CA LYS A 13 17.12 -3.36 6.91
C LYS A 13 16.44 -4.73 6.90
N GLY A 14 17.12 -5.71 7.48
CA GLY A 14 16.60 -7.05 7.61
C GLY A 14 17.69 -8.08 7.85
N PRO A 15 17.30 -9.33 8.14
CA PRO A 15 15.92 -9.81 8.13
C PRO A 15 15.12 -9.33 9.34
N ASP A 16 13.89 -8.86 9.10
CA ASP A 16 13.00 -8.35 10.13
C ASP A 16 11.87 -9.34 10.47
N PRO A 17 11.41 -9.37 11.74
CA PRO A 17 10.23 -10.14 12.10
C PRO A 17 8.96 -9.38 11.69
N ALA A 18 7.96 -10.12 11.23
CA ALA A 18 6.64 -9.61 10.86
C ALA A 18 5.52 -10.33 11.63
N PRO A 19 5.42 -10.20 12.97
CA PRO A 19 4.44 -10.94 13.75
C PRO A 19 2.99 -10.54 13.42
N THR A 20 2.10 -11.52 13.29
CA THR A 20 0.64 -11.27 13.10
C THR A 20 -0.01 -10.76 14.39
N HIS A 21 0.57 -11.09 15.55
CA HIS A 21 0.19 -10.60 16.87
C HIS A 21 1.41 -9.99 17.57
N PRO A 22 1.77 -8.73 17.24
CA PRO A 22 2.96 -8.10 17.78
C PRO A 22 2.87 -7.90 19.30
N SER A 23 3.98 -8.16 19.99
CA SER A 23 4.10 -7.89 21.42
C SER A 23 4.13 -6.39 21.70
N ALA A 24 3.83 -5.99 22.95
CA ALA A 24 3.91 -4.59 23.36
C ALA A 24 5.31 -3.99 23.14
N ALA A 25 6.37 -4.79 23.34
CA ALA A 25 7.75 -4.36 23.10
C ALA A 25 8.02 -4.10 21.61
N TYR A 26 7.54 -4.97 20.72
CA TYR A 26 7.65 -4.79 19.28
C TYR A 26 6.89 -3.53 18.82
N LYS A 27 5.66 -3.34 19.30
CA LYS A 27 4.85 -2.14 19.01
C LYS A 27 5.57 -0.85 19.42
N ARG A 28 6.15 -0.80 20.64
CA ARG A 28 6.93 0.36 21.11
C ARG A 28 8.13 0.67 20.21
N ARG A 29 8.83 -0.36 19.72
CA ARG A 29 9.95 -0.18 18.79
C ARG A 29 9.49 0.41 17.46
N ARG A 30 8.44 -0.14 16.84
CA ARG A 30 7.87 0.38 15.58
C ARG A 30 7.36 1.82 15.72
N VAL A 31 6.78 2.17 16.86
CA VAL A 31 6.41 3.55 17.20
C VAL A 31 7.63 4.49 17.21
N ALA A 32 8.73 4.06 17.82
CA ALA A 32 9.97 4.85 17.84
C ALA A 32 10.56 5.03 16.43
N GLU A 33 10.56 3.96 15.62
CA GLU A 33 11.00 3.99 14.21
C GLU A 33 10.13 4.94 13.37
N ALA A 34 8.80 4.85 13.47
CA ALA A 34 7.87 5.71 12.75
C ALA A 34 8.05 7.20 13.11
N ARG A 35 8.26 7.49 14.40
CA ARG A 35 8.58 8.86 14.86
C ARG A 35 9.91 9.35 14.30
N ALA A 36 10.95 8.51 14.32
CA ALA A 36 12.26 8.87 13.79
C ALA A 36 12.21 9.14 12.28
N TYR A 37 11.44 8.33 11.53
CA TYR A 37 11.24 8.49 10.09
C TYR A 37 10.50 9.79 9.76
N ALA A 38 9.37 10.06 10.41
CA ALA A 38 8.61 11.31 10.21
C ALA A 38 9.44 12.57 10.50
N GLN A 39 10.23 12.55 11.59
CA GLN A 39 11.15 13.64 11.90
C GLN A 39 12.31 13.73 10.90
N GLY A 40 12.77 12.59 10.40
CA GLY A 40 13.79 12.51 9.36
C GLY A 40 13.35 13.20 8.07
N CYS A 41 12.11 12.99 7.63
CA CYS A 41 11.51 13.69 6.50
C CYS A 41 11.59 15.21 6.69
N ALA A 42 11.17 15.71 7.86
CA ALA A 42 11.15 17.13 8.16
C ALA A 42 12.55 17.75 8.25
N ARG A 43 13.52 17.04 8.87
CA ARG A 43 14.91 17.53 8.97
C ARG A 43 15.58 17.63 7.60
N ARG A 44 15.37 16.64 6.72
CA ARG A 44 16.04 16.54 5.42
C ARG A 44 15.36 17.39 4.34
N THR A 45 14.03 17.48 4.35
CA THR A 45 13.25 18.19 3.34
C THR A 45 12.96 19.65 3.73
N GLY A 46 12.95 19.94 5.04
CA GLY A 46 12.68 21.27 5.57
C GLY A 46 11.27 21.77 5.23
N ALA A 47 11.16 23.08 5.04
CA ALA A 47 9.89 23.77 4.82
C ALA A 47 9.12 23.29 3.56
N ALA A 48 9.80 22.66 2.60
CA ALA A 48 9.18 22.16 1.37
C ALA A 48 8.22 20.98 1.63
N LEU A 49 8.39 20.26 2.75
CA LEU A 49 7.62 19.05 3.06
C LEU A 49 6.11 19.26 3.03
N ARG A 50 5.64 20.47 3.36
CA ARG A 50 4.20 20.83 3.37
C ARG A 50 3.54 20.94 2.00
N PHE A 51 4.32 20.97 0.92
CA PHE A 51 3.79 21.16 -0.44
C PHE A 51 3.54 19.85 -1.18
N TYR A 52 4.02 18.73 -0.63
CA TYR A 52 3.76 17.39 -1.18
C TYR A 52 2.32 17.00 -0.87
N THR A 53 1.39 17.37 -1.73
CA THR A 53 -0.05 17.13 -1.57
C THR A 53 -0.67 16.77 -2.91
N SER A 54 -1.67 15.91 -2.90
CA SER A 54 -2.42 15.56 -4.11
C SER A 54 -3.15 16.76 -4.69
N LEU A 55 -3.57 17.71 -3.84
CA LEU A 55 -4.22 18.94 -4.30
C LEU A 55 -3.25 19.88 -5.03
N ALA A 56 -1.97 19.92 -4.63
CA ALA A 56 -0.94 20.61 -5.40
C ALA A 56 -0.69 19.87 -6.73
N ASN A 57 -0.52 18.55 -6.69
CA ASN A 57 -0.33 17.74 -7.90
C ASN A 57 -1.49 17.90 -8.91
N ALA A 58 -2.74 18.02 -8.45
CA ALA A 58 -3.90 18.28 -9.32
C ALA A 58 -3.83 19.66 -9.99
N ARG A 59 -3.29 20.69 -9.31
CA ARG A 59 -3.05 22.01 -9.92
C ARG A 59 -1.86 21.99 -10.86
N ASP A 60 -0.82 21.23 -10.54
CA ASP A 60 0.33 21.05 -11.41
C ASP A 60 -0.07 20.35 -12.71
N LEU A 61 -0.99 19.38 -12.64
CA LEU A 61 -1.57 18.74 -13.83
C LEU A 61 -2.31 19.73 -14.74
N GLU A 62 -2.94 20.77 -14.19
CA GLU A 62 -3.55 21.85 -14.97
C GLU A 62 -2.50 22.73 -15.66
N VAL A 63 -1.40 23.02 -14.97
CA VAL A 63 -0.26 23.75 -15.56
C VAL A 63 0.36 22.92 -16.69
N LEU A 64 0.55 21.61 -16.49
CA LEU A 64 1.08 20.70 -17.51
C LEU A 64 0.16 20.62 -18.73
N ARG A 65 -1.16 20.47 -18.52
CA ARG A 65 -2.16 20.53 -19.61
C ARG A 65 -1.99 21.81 -20.44
N ALA A 66 -1.95 22.96 -19.77
CA ALA A 66 -1.81 24.25 -20.44
C ALA A 66 -0.47 24.39 -21.18
N ALA A 67 0.63 23.95 -20.58
CA ALA A 67 1.97 24.01 -21.18
C ALA A 67 2.11 23.11 -22.42
N LEU A 68 1.35 22.02 -22.48
CA LEU A 68 1.27 21.15 -23.66
C LEU A 68 0.36 21.72 -24.77
N GLY A 69 -0.33 22.86 -24.53
CA GLY A 69 -1.24 23.46 -25.50
C GLY A 69 -2.58 22.73 -25.65
N GLU A 70 -2.92 21.83 -24.73
CA GLU A 70 -4.12 20.99 -24.81
C GLU A 70 -5.32 21.69 -24.20
N ASP A 71 -6.36 22.08 -24.94
CA ASP A 71 -7.52 22.81 -24.39
C ASP A 71 -8.23 22.10 -23.22
N ARG A 72 -8.23 20.75 -23.25
CA ARG A 72 -8.85 19.86 -22.25
C ARG A 72 -8.02 18.59 -22.06
N LEU A 73 -7.93 18.13 -20.82
CA LEU A 73 -7.17 16.96 -20.38
C LEU A 73 -7.83 15.64 -20.81
N THR A 74 -7.04 14.75 -21.41
CA THR A 74 -7.35 13.31 -21.48
C THR A 74 -6.48 12.58 -20.47
N PHE A 75 -7.09 11.92 -19.47
CA PHE A 75 -6.39 11.37 -18.32
C PHE A 75 -6.75 9.90 -18.06
N MET A 76 -5.74 9.10 -17.72
CA MET A 76 -5.94 7.79 -17.10
C MET A 76 -5.17 7.77 -15.78
N GLY A 77 -5.86 7.46 -14.69
CA GLY A 77 -5.27 7.29 -13.37
C GLY A 77 -5.55 5.90 -12.85
N ALA A 78 -4.54 5.27 -12.26
CA ALA A 78 -4.66 3.99 -11.57
C ALA A 78 -4.33 4.15 -10.09
N SER A 79 -5.03 3.44 -9.20
CA SER A 79 -4.77 3.47 -7.75
C SER A 79 -4.79 4.91 -7.21
N TYR A 80 -3.73 5.39 -6.54
CA TYR A 80 -3.56 6.80 -6.13
C TYR A 80 -3.90 7.81 -7.24
N GLY A 81 -3.58 7.49 -8.50
CA GLY A 81 -3.91 8.33 -9.66
C GLY A 81 -5.41 8.56 -9.85
N THR A 82 -6.27 7.69 -9.32
CA THR A 82 -7.73 7.90 -9.33
C THR A 82 -8.15 9.03 -8.41
N TYR A 83 -7.57 9.13 -7.21
CA TYR A 83 -7.82 10.24 -6.29
C TYR A 83 -7.29 11.55 -6.89
N LEU A 84 -6.09 11.53 -7.50
CA LEU A 84 -5.54 12.68 -8.24
C LEU A 84 -6.49 13.14 -9.37
N GLY A 85 -6.97 12.19 -10.19
CA GLY A 85 -7.91 12.46 -11.26
C GLY A 85 -9.25 13.02 -10.75
N ALA A 86 -9.74 12.50 -9.63
CA ALA A 86 -10.98 12.97 -9.01
C ALA A 86 -10.86 14.38 -8.42
N LEU A 87 -9.71 14.72 -7.82
CA LEU A 87 -9.39 16.08 -7.39
C LEU A 87 -9.32 17.03 -8.59
N TYR A 88 -8.66 16.63 -9.69
CA TYR A 88 -8.62 17.42 -10.92
C TYR A 88 -10.03 17.64 -11.50
N ALA A 89 -10.85 16.59 -11.57
CA ALA A 89 -12.23 16.67 -12.01
C ALA A 89 -13.08 17.61 -11.15
N THR A 90 -12.84 17.63 -9.84
CA THR A 90 -13.52 18.53 -8.89
C THR A 90 -13.08 19.99 -9.09
N LEU A 91 -11.79 20.24 -9.27
CA LEU A 91 -11.23 21.59 -9.40
C LEU A 91 -11.45 22.22 -10.79
N PHE A 92 -11.36 21.40 -11.85
CA PHE A 92 -11.34 21.85 -13.24
C PHE A 92 -12.28 21.00 -14.13
N PRO A 93 -13.56 20.82 -13.77
CA PRO A 93 -14.47 19.90 -14.47
C PRO A 93 -14.60 20.22 -15.97
N THR A 94 -14.62 21.51 -16.33
CA THR A 94 -14.73 21.96 -17.72
C THR A 94 -13.44 21.80 -18.54
N ARG A 95 -12.33 21.46 -17.88
CA ARG A 95 -11.05 21.15 -18.51
C ARG A 95 -10.85 19.65 -18.73
N VAL A 96 -11.80 18.80 -18.39
CA VAL A 96 -11.74 17.36 -18.69
C VAL A 96 -12.32 17.09 -20.09
N ARG A 97 -11.61 16.29 -20.89
CA ARG A 97 -12.07 15.76 -22.19
C ARG A 97 -12.53 14.32 -22.06
N ARG A 98 -11.66 13.46 -21.53
CA ARG A 98 -11.89 12.02 -21.27
C ARG A 98 -11.13 11.65 -20.00
N MET A 99 -11.75 10.82 -19.17
CA MET A 99 -11.14 10.39 -17.91
C MET A 99 -11.45 8.92 -17.65
N VAL A 100 -10.39 8.15 -17.39
CA VAL A 100 -10.43 6.75 -17.01
C VAL A 100 -9.78 6.60 -15.62
N LEU A 101 -10.50 6.00 -14.68
CA LEU A 101 -10.07 5.83 -13.29
C LEU A 101 -10.13 4.34 -12.98
N ASP A 102 -8.98 3.69 -12.90
CA ASP A 102 -8.84 2.24 -12.68
C ASP A 102 -8.37 1.97 -11.25
N SER A 103 -8.95 1.00 -10.54
CA SER A 103 -8.61 0.72 -9.14
C SER A 103 -8.81 1.96 -8.25
N ALA A 104 -10.07 2.34 -8.04
CA ALA A 104 -10.45 3.59 -7.41
C ALA A 104 -10.23 3.63 -5.90
N VAL A 105 -9.44 4.60 -5.44
CA VAL A 105 -9.38 5.02 -4.03
C VAL A 105 -10.72 5.62 -3.63
N ASP A 106 -11.23 5.29 -2.43
CA ASP A 106 -12.44 5.90 -1.87
C ASP A 106 -12.16 7.36 -1.52
N PRO A 107 -12.75 8.34 -2.25
CA PRO A 107 -12.40 9.74 -2.06
C PRO A 107 -13.22 10.40 -0.95
N ASP A 108 -13.99 9.64 -0.15
CA ASP A 108 -14.79 10.20 0.94
C ASP A 108 -13.88 10.88 1.98
N PRO A 109 -14.08 12.18 2.27
CA PRO A 109 -13.28 12.93 3.24
C PRO A 109 -13.22 12.32 4.66
N SER A 110 -14.20 11.48 5.01
CA SER A 110 -14.26 10.78 6.30
C SER A 110 -13.54 9.43 6.31
N ARG A 111 -13.05 8.97 5.15
CA ARG A 111 -12.44 7.64 4.96
C ARG A 111 -11.02 7.70 4.42
N ILE A 112 -10.80 8.60 3.46
CA ILE A 112 -9.58 8.73 2.67
C ILE A 112 -8.33 8.52 3.53
N TRP A 113 -7.53 7.56 3.09
CA TRP A 113 -6.33 7.04 3.75
C TRP A 113 -6.57 6.15 4.97
N TYR A 114 -6.85 6.70 6.16
CA TYR A 114 -6.79 5.87 7.39
C TYR A 114 -7.84 4.74 7.43
N ARG A 115 -9.09 5.02 7.03
CA ARG A 115 -10.12 3.98 7.02
C ARG A 115 -9.97 3.08 5.80
N ASP A 116 -9.58 3.64 4.67
CA ASP A 116 -9.27 2.86 3.46
C ASP A 116 -8.19 1.81 3.76
N ASN A 117 -7.18 2.15 4.56
CA ASN A 117 -6.13 1.22 4.99
C ASN A 117 -6.66 0.03 5.82
N LEU A 118 -7.72 0.23 6.62
CA LEU A 118 -8.38 -0.86 7.35
C LEU A 118 -9.11 -1.78 6.38
N ASP A 119 -9.83 -1.22 5.40
CA ASP A 119 -10.56 -2.00 4.40
C ASP A 119 -9.60 -2.75 3.46
N GLN A 120 -8.52 -2.08 3.05
CA GLN A 120 -7.44 -2.64 2.26
C GLN A 120 -6.84 -3.87 2.96
N SER A 121 -6.55 -3.77 4.26
CA SER A 121 -6.02 -4.89 5.04
C SER A 121 -6.99 -6.08 5.09
N ALA A 122 -8.30 -5.82 5.19
CA ALA A 122 -9.33 -6.86 5.11
C ALA A 122 -9.42 -7.50 3.72
N ALA A 123 -9.30 -6.69 2.67
CA ALA A 123 -9.34 -7.15 1.28
C ALA A 123 -8.09 -7.98 0.93
N PHE A 124 -6.91 -7.62 1.43
CA PHE A 124 -5.71 -8.46 1.32
C PHE A 124 -5.86 -9.82 2.00
N GLU A 125 -6.56 -9.94 3.12
CA GLU A 125 -6.84 -11.27 3.70
C GLU A 125 -7.74 -12.10 2.78
N THR A 126 -8.71 -11.47 2.12
CA THR A 126 -9.58 -12.14 1.14
C THR A 126 -8.75 -12.67 -0.02
N ARG A 127 -7.84 -11.86 -0.57
CA ARG A 127 -6.94 -12.29 -1.64
C ARG A 127 -5.91 -13.31 -1.21
N TRP A 128 -5.45 -13.23 0.03
CA TRP A 128 -4.64 -14.27 0.64
C TRP A 128 -5.41 -15.60 0.79
N ALA A 129 -6.71 -15.56 1.04
CA ALA A 129 -7.55 -16.77 1.01
C ALA A 129 -7.65 -17.34 -0.41
N ASP A 130 -7.90 -16.50 -1.41
CA ASP A 130 -8.00 -16.92 -2.81
C ASP A 130 -6.73 -17.60 -3.31
N PHE A 131 -5.57 -17.00 -3.03
CA PHE A 131 -4.27 -17.60 -3.34
C PHE A 131 -4.12 -18.97 -2.70
N ARG A 132 -4.44 -19.11 -1.41
CA ARG A 132 -4.33 -20.39 -0.70
C ARG A 132 -5.27 -21.45 -1.25
N ASP A 133 -6.49 -21.07 -1.63
CA ASP A 133 -7.44 -21.97 -2.26
C ASP A 133 -6.96 -22.41 -3.64
N TRP A 134 -6.38 -21.49 -4.42
CA TRP A 134 -5.79 -21.82 -5.72
C TRP A 134 -4.61 -22.77 -5.58
N VAL A 135 -3.66 -22.50 -4.67
CA VAL A 135 -2.51 -23.39 -4.41
C VAL A 135 -2.98 -24.78 -3.97
N ALA A 136 -4.01 -24.85 -3.12
CA ALA A 136 -4.55 -26.11 -2.65
C ALA A 136 -5.15 -26.98 -3.76
N ARG A 137 -5.73 -26.36 -4.81
CA ARG A 137 -6.22 -27.07 -6.00
C ARG A 137 -5.08 -27.63 -6.88
N HIS A 138 -3.85 -27.12 -6.71
CA HIS A 138 -2.66 -27.51 -7.46
C HIS A 138 -1.63 -28.20 -6.54
N ASP A 139 -2.12 -28.96 -5.54
CA ASP A 139 -1.26 -29.71 -4.61
C ASP A 139 -0.40 -30.78 -5.30
N ASP A 140 -0.86 -31.31 -6.42
CA ASP A 140 -0.11 -32.23 -7.29
C ASP A 140 1.16 -31.59 -7.87
N VAL A 141 1.17 -30.27 -8.06
CA VAL A 141 2.32 -29.48 -8.52
C VAL A 141 3.17 -29.00 -7.34
N TYR A 142 2.54 -28.39 -6.35
CA TYR A 142 3.26 -27.66 -5.30
C TYR A 142 3.49 -28.46 -4.02
N GLY A 143 2.71 -29.49 -3.73
CA GLY A 143 2.83 -30.30 -2.51
C GLY A 143 2.73 -29.47 -1.21
N LEU A 144 1.99 -28.35 -1.23
CA LEU A 144 1.81 -27.45 -0.08
C LEU A 144 0.58 -27.82 0.77
N GLY A 145 -0.21 -28.78 0.31
CA GLY A 145 -1.38 -29.37 0.96
C GLY A 145 -2.69 -29.08 0.23
N ARG A 146 -3.59 -30.07 0.23
CA ARG A 146 -4.90 -30.07 -0.47
C ARG A 146 -6.00 -29.19 0.13
N SER A 147 -5.65 -28.22 0.99
CA SER A 147 -6.63 -27.29 1.56
C SER A 147 -5.98 -25.95 1.90
N ALA A 148 -6.77 -24.87 1.89
CA ALA A 148 -6.31 -23.53 2.28
C ALA A 148 -5.63 -23.49 3.65
N ARG A 149 -6.12 -24.33 4.58
CA ARG A 149 -5.55 -24.49 5.93
C ARG A 149 -4.18 -25.15 5.90
N ALA A 150 -3.99 -26.16 5.04
CA ALA A 150 -2.70 -26.82 4.87
C ALA A 150 -1.67 -25.89 4.21
N VAL A 151 -2.07 -25.13 3.19
CA VAL A 151 -1.23 -24.10 2.55
C VAL A 151 -0.87 -23.00 3.56
N ARG A 152 -1.82 -22.55 4.38
CA ARG A 152 -1.53 -21.61 5.49
C ARG A 152 -0.50 -22.20 6.45
N ALA A 153 -0.66 -23.45 6.86
CA ALA A 153 0.30 -24.11 7.75
C ALA A 153 1.69 -24.24 7.09
N ALA A 154 1.76 -24.45 5.77
CA ALA A 154 3.02 -24.46 5.03
C ALA A 154 3.70 -23.09 5.05
N TYR A 155 2.95 -22.02 4.78
CA TYR A 155 3.42 -20.64 4.92
C TYR A 155 3.93 -20.33 6.33
N GLU A 156 3.19 -20.71 7.38
CA GLU A 156 3.62 -20.50 8.76
C GLU A 156 4.88 -21.30 9.12
N ARG A 157 5.00 -22.56 8.66
CA ARG A 157 6.25 -23.33 8.81
C ARG A 157 7.43 -22.63 8.13
N ALA A 158 7.22 -22.06 6.94
CA ALA A 158 8.26 -21.33 6.25
C ALA A 158 8.68 -20.09 7.05
N ARG A 159 7.73 -19.30 7.55
CA ARG A 159 8.00 -18.15 8.43
C ARG A 159 8.79 -18.53 9.67
N THR A 160 8.42 -19.61 10.36
CA THR A 160 9.15 -20.09 11.54
C THR A 160 10.58 -20.50 11.19
N ARG A 161 10.80 -21.23 10.09
CA ARG A 161 12.15 -21.61 9.64
C ARG A 161 12.98 -20.37 9.30
N LEU A 162 12.41 -19.40 8.57
CA LEU A 162 13.10 -18.16 8.19
C LEU A 162 13.42 -17.27 9.39
N ALA A 163 12.58 -17.28 10.43
CA ALA A 163 12.87 -16.56 11.67
C ALA A 163 14.09 -17.14 12.41
N ALA A 164 14.30 -18.46 12.33
CA ALA A 164 15.45 -19.12 12.93
C ALA A 164 16.70 -19.03 12.03
N ARG A 165 16.54 -19.22 10.72
CA ARG A 165 17.60 -19.16 9.72
C ARG A 165 17.10 -18.48 8.45
N PRO A 166 17.45 -17.20 8.24
CA PRO A 166 17.11 -16.47 7.03
C PRO A 166 17.65 -17.15 5.77
N ALA A 167 16.81 -17.30 4.75
CA ALA A 167 17.20 -17.89 3.47
C ALA A 167 18.20 -16.95 2.76
N GLY A 168 19.30 -17.51 2.25
CA GLY A 168 20.40 -16.73 1.67
C GLY A 168 20.99 -15.65 2.60
N GLY A 169 20.74 -15.74 3.92
CA GLY A 169 21.15 -14.75 4.92
C GLY A 169 20.40 -13.41 4.88
N THR A 170 19.43 -13.23 3.96
CA THR A 170 18.76 -11.93 3.74
C THR A 170 17.24 -12.01 3.76
N VAL A 171 16.66 -13.18 3.49
CA VAL A 171 15.21 -13.36 3.44
C VAL A 171 14.72 -13.90 4.79
N GLY A 172 14.04 -13.04 5.55
CA GLY A 172 13.35 -13.38 6.79
C GLY A 172 11.83 -13.42 6.65
N PRO A 173 11.10 -13.50 7.78
CA PRO A 173 9.63 -13.49 7.78
C PRO A 173 9.01 -12.26 7.10
N ALA A 174 9.58 -11.07 7.30
CA ALA A 174 9.09 -9.85 6.64
C ALA A 174 9.28 -9.88 5.13
N GLN A 175 10.42 -10.37 4.64
CA GLN A 175 10.69 -10.50 3.21
C GLN A 175 9.76 -11.54 2.55
N LEU A 176 9.54 -12.69 3.20
CA LEU A 176 8.55 -13.67 2.73
C LEU A 176 7.14 -13.08 2.67
N GLN A 177 6.72 -12.34 3.71
CA GLN A 177 5.42 -11.68 3.73
C GLN A 177 5.30 -10.67 2.58
N GLY A 178 6.30 -9.78 2.41
CA GLY A 178 6.28 -8.78 1.34
C GLY A 178 6.27 -9.40 -0.06
N ALA A 179 7.00 -10.49 -0.28
CA ALA A 179 6.96 -11.24 -1.54
C ALA A 179 5.57 -11.82 -1.80
N LEU A 180 4.96 -12.45 -0.79
CA LEU A 180 3.64 -13.08 -0.91
C LEU A 180 2.50 -12.06 -0.93
N LEU A 181 2.72 -10.83 -0.47
CA LEU A 181 1.78 -9.73 -0.59
C LEU A 181 1.49 -9.40 -2.07
N ASN A 182 2.47 -9.57 -2.97
CA ASN A 182 2.26 -9.38 -4.41
C ASN A 182 1.22 -10.34 -4.99
N ALA A 183 1.05 -11.55 -4.42
CA ALA A 183 -0.03 -12.44 -4.79
C ALA A 183 -1.42 -11.86 -4.42
N GLY A 184 -1.48 -10.92 -3.48
CA GLY A 184 -2.69 -10.15 -3.20
C GLY A 184 -3.02 -9.14 -4.29
N TYR A 185 -2.01 -8.59 -4.97
CA TYR A 185 -2.15 -7.63 -6.06
C TYR A 185 -2.47 -8.29 -7.40
N TYR A 186 -1.75 -9.36 -7.75
CA TYR A 186 -1.80 -9.92 -9.11
C TYR A 186 -1.81 -11.45 -9.12
N ASP A 187 -2.68 -12.03 -9.97
CA ASP A 187 -2.84 -13.48 -10.12
C ASP A 187 -1.65 -14.15 -10.84
N ASP A 188 -0.96 -13.42 -11.71
CA ASP A 188 0.21 -13.91 -12.45
C ASP A 188 1.42 -14.18 -11.54
N PHE A 189 1.46 -13.58 -10.35
CA PHE A 189 2.46 -13.89 -9.32
C PHE A 189 2.20 -15.24 -8.61
N TRP A 190 1.00 -15.81 -8.72
CA TRP A 190 0.61 -16.97 -7.93
C TRP A 190 1.47 -18.21 -8.18
N PRO A 191 1.75 -18.62 -9.43
CA PRO A 191 2.58 -19.80 -9.70
C PRO A 191 3.99 -19.65 -9.12
N GLY A 192 4.63 -18.49 -9.32
CA GLY A 192 5.99 -18.22 -8.83
C GLY A 192 6.06 -18.16 -7.30
N ALA A 193 5.08 -17.54 -6.65
CA ALA A 193 5.00 -17.51 -5.19
C ALA A 193 4.80 -18.91 -4.58
N ALA A 194 3.92 -19.72 -5.18
CA ALA A 194 3.66 -21.09 -4.76
C ALA A 194 4.90 -21.98 -4.95
N GLU A 195 5.56 -21.88 -6.11
CA GLU A 195 6.80 -22.59 -6.41
C GLU A 195 7.92 -22.23 -5.44
N ALA A 196 8.13 -20.94 -5.17
CA ALA A 196 9.16 -20.49 -4.25
C ALA A 196 8.96 -21.00 -2.82
N LEU A 197 7.72 -20.95 -2.32
CA LEU A 197 7.38 -21.48 -1.00
C LEU A 197 7.56 -23.01 -0.94
N SER A 198 7.15 -23.69 -2.01
CA SER A 198 7.24 -25.13 -2.18
C SER A 198 8.70 -25.64 -2.21
N ALA A 199 9.55 -25.02 -3.05
CA ALA A 199 10.97 -25.32 -3.15
C ALA A 199 11.69 -25.10 -1.81
N TYR A 200 11.41 -23.97 -1.15
CA TYR A 200 12.01 -23.65 0.15
C TYR A 200 11.69 -24.71 1.21
N LEU A 201 10.43 -25.16 1.29
CA LEU A 201 10.05 -26.19 2.26
C LEU A 201 10.67 -27.57 1.97
N ARG A 202 11.01 -27.85 0.71
CA ARG A 202 11.78 -29.03 0.27
C ARG A 202 13.30 -28.88 0.43
N GLY A 203 13.79 -27.71 0.84
CA GLY A 203 15.20 -27.46 1.14
C GLY A 203 15.98 -26.71 0.06
N ASP A 204 15.34 -26.24 -1.01
CA ASP A 204 15.96 -25.34 -1.99
C ASP A 204 15.53 -23.89 -1.72
N GLU A 205 16.44 -23.10 -1.16
CA GLU A 205 16.18 -21.69 -0.86
C GLU A 205 16.30 -20.75 -2.06
N LYS A 206 16.89 -21.19 -3.18
CA LYS A 206 17.23 -20.30 -4.31
C LYS A 206 16.01 -19.59 -4.91
N PRO A 207 14.87 -20.27 -5.19
CA PRO A 207 13.72 -19.59 -5.76
C PRO A 207 13.14 -18.53 -4.82
N LEU A 208 13.12 -18.81 -3.51
CA LEU A 208 12.65 -17.87 -2.52
C LEU A 208 13.59 -16.66 -2.38
N VAL A 209 14.91 -16.88 -2.42
CA VAL A 209 15.89 -15.79 -2.40
C VAL A 209 15.75 -14.91 -3.65
N ALA A 210 15.59 -15.51 -4.83
CA ALA A 210 15.37 -14.75 -6.06
C ALA A 210 14.08 -13.90 -6.01
N LEU A 211 13.02 -14.43 -5.39
CA LEU A 211 11.73 -13.74 -5.26
C LEU A 211 11.74 -12.62 -4.20
N ALA A 212 12.43 -12.82 -3.07
CA ALA A 212 12.21 -12.02 -1.86
C ALA A 212 13.46 -11.27 -1.34
N ALA A 213 14.64 -11.47 -1.93
CA ALA A 213 15.85 -10.79 -1.47
C ALA A 213 15.77 -9.27 -1.70
N PRO A 214 16.23 -8.45 -0.74
CA PRO A 214 16.24 -6.99 -0.92
C PRO A 214 17.16 -6.54 -2.07
N TYR A 215 16.63 -5.71 -2.97
CA TYR A 215 17.40 -5.13 -4.08
C TYR A 215 18.14 -3.85 -3.66
N ARG A 216 19.32 -4.01 -3.05
CA ARG A 216 20.08 -2.89 -2.46
C ARG A 216 20.53 -1.81 -3.45
N ALA A 217 20.75 -2.15 -4.72
CA ALA A 217 21.16 -1.17 -5.73
C ALA A 217 20.08 -0.09 -5.98
N GLY A 218 18.80 -0.46 -5.80
CA GLY A 218 17.66 0.47 -5.92
C GLY A 218 17.27 1.17 -4.61
N ALA A 219 18.08 1.09 -3.55
CA ALA A 219 17.68 1.58 -2.22
C ALA A 219 17.39 3.09 -2.18
N ALA A 220 18.12 3.91 -2.94
CA ALA A 220 17.87 5.36 -3.01
C ALA A 220 16.53 5.70 -3.67
N GLU A 221 16.19 5.01 -4.75
CA GLU A 221 14.91 5.19 -5.43
C GLU A 221 13.74 4.68 -4.59
N ALA A 222 13.90 3.50 -3.98
CA ALA A 222 12.88 2.92 -3.10
C ALA A 222 12.64 3.78 -1.85
N GLU A 223 13.69 4.34 -1.24
CA GLU A 223 13.57 5.26 -0.11
C GLU A 223 12.87 6.54 -0.53
N ASN A 224 13.24 7.13 -1.67
CA ASN A 224 12.55 8.31 -2.19
C ASN A 224 11.07 8.04 -2.47
N GLY A 225 10.73 6.90 -3.08
CA GLY A 225 9.35 6.49 -3.35
C GLY A 225 8.54 6.38 -2.06
N ALA A 226 9.06 5.69 -1.05
CA ALA A 226 8.42 5.56 0.27
C ALA A 226 8.28 6.92 0.97
N ALA A 227 9.27 7.79 0.82
CA ALA A 227 9.30 9.10 1.43
C ALA A 227 8.26 10.04 0.77
N VAL A 228 8.11 10.00 -0.56
CA VAL A 228 7.07 10.74 -1.30
C VAL A 228 5.68 10.21 -0.96
N TYR A 229 5.49 8.88 -0.98
CA TYR A 229 4.24 8.24 -0.55
C TYR A 229 3.83 8.73 0.84
N THR A 230 4.74 8.63 1.82
CA THR A 230 4.49 9.08 3.19
C THR A 230 4.14 10.56 3.23
N ALA A 231 4.90 11.41 2.55
CA ALA A 231 4.67 12.85 2.57
C ALA A 231 3.30 13.23 2.01
N VAL A 232 2.90 12.65 0.87
CA VAL A 232 1.61 12.92 0.23
C VAL A 232 0.46 12.45 1.11
N GLU A 233 0.45 11.18 1.53
CA GLU A 233 -0.66 10.65 2.33
C GLU A 233 -0.80 11.33 3.69
N CYS A 234 0.32 11.62 4.37
CA CYS A 234 0.28 12.28 5.67
C CYS A 234 -0.19 13.74 5.57
N ASN A 235 0.04 14.41 4.43
CA ASN A 235 -0.38 15.79 4.23
C ASN A 235 -1.84 15.92 3.72
N ASP A 236 -2.33 14.94 2.97
CA ASP A 236 -3.62 15.01 2.28
C ASP A 236 -4.85 14.91 3.19
N ALA A 237 -4.76 14.14 4.28
CA ALA A 237 -5.90 13.91 5.16
C ALA A 237 -5.53 13.71 6.65
N PRO A 238 -6.50 13.81 7.58
CA PRO A 238 -6.28 13.52 8.99
C PRO A 238 -5.99 12.04 9.26
N TRP A 239 -4.85 11.79 9.92
CA TRP A 239 -4.51 10.49 10.52
C TRP A 239 -4.67 10.52 12.05
N PRO A 240 -5.07 9.43 12.73
CA PRO A 240 -5.11 9.41 14.18
C PRO A 240 -3.72 9.66 14.80
N GLY A 241 -3.61 10.66 15.68
CA GLY A 241 -2.35 11.00 16.35
C GLY A 241 -2.02 10.16 17.58
N ASP A 242 -3.01 9.47 18.16
CA ASP A 242 -2.80 8.54 19.28
C ASP A 242 -2.66 7.10 18.77
N PHE A 243 -1.51 6.48 19.04
CA PHE A 243 -1.24 5.08 18.71
C PHE A 243 -2.26 4.11 19.31
N ARG A 244 -2.94 4.46 20.41
CA ARG A 244 -3.99 3.61 21.00
C ARG A 244 -5.15 3.35 20.03
N VAL A 245 -5.46 4.30 19.15
CA VAL A 245 -6.49 4.13 18.11
C VAL A 245 -6.04 3.05 17.11
N TRP A 246 -4.81 3.19 16.60
CA TRP A 246 -4.18 2.21 15.71
C TRP A 246 -4.13 0.82 16.35
N ASP A 247 -3.68 0.75 17.61
CA ASP A 247 -3.55 -0.50 18.34
C ASP A 247 -4.89 -1.21 18.52
N ARG A 248 -5.93 -0.49 18.93
CA ARG A 248 -7.28 -1.00 19.10
C ARG A 248 -7.85 -1.52 17.78
N ASP A 249 -7.86 -0.68 16.75
CA ASP A 249 -8.53 -0.98 15.49
C ASP A 249 -7.85 -2.15 14.77
N ASN A 250 -6.51 -2.15 14.74
CA ASN A 250 -5.74 -3.19 14.06
C ASN A 250 -5.59 -4.47 14.87
N THR A 251 -5.59 -4.42 16.22
CA THR A 251 -5.70 -5.64 17.03
C THR A 251 -7.05 -6.32 16.83
N ARG A 252 -8.14 -5.54 16.66
CA ARG A 252 -9.46 -6.09 16.34
C ARG A 252 -9.47 -6.69 14.93
N LEU A 253 -8.95 -5.97 13.93
CA LEU A 253 -8.93 -6.42 12.55
C LEU A 253 -8.05 -7.67 12.36
N ALA A 254 -6.87 -7.72 12.97
CA ALA A 254 -5.95 -8.86 12.87
C ALA A 254 -6.51 -10.19 13.44
N ARG A 255 -7.66 -10.17 14.13
CA ARG A 255 -8.36 -11.41 14.53
C ARG A 255 -8.98 -12.13 13.33
N VAL A 256 -9.38 -11.37 12.30
CA VAL A 256 -10.06 -11.89 11.10
C VAL A 256 -9.24 -11.69 9.82
N ALA A 257 -8.35 -10.68 9.79
CA ALA A 257 -7.48 -10.35 8.67
C ALA A 257 -5.99 -10.23 9.08
N PRO A 258 -5.37 -11.29 9.64
CA PRO A 258 -4.01 -11.20 10.17
C PRO A 258 -2.90 -11.02 9.14
N PHE A 259 -3.12 -11.32 7.85
CA PHE A 259 -2.06 -11.42 6.85
C PHE A 259 -1.27 -10.11 6.71
N GLU A 260 -1.93 -9.01 6.35
CA GLU A 260 -1.25 -7.74 6.05
C GLU A 260 -1.48 -6.64 7.10
N THR A 261 -2.49 -6.78 7.97
CA THR A 261 -2.94 -5.72 8.89
C THR A 261 -1.80 -4.98 9.60
N TRP A 262 -0.89 -5.67 10.28
CA TRP A 262 0.19 -5.00 10.99
C TRP A 262 1.31 -4.49 10.07
N GLY A 263 1.54 -5.14 8.93
CA GLY A 263 2.44 -4.63 7.89
C GLY A 263 1.98 -3.25 7.42
N ASN A 264 0.68 -3.15 7.11
CA ASN A 264 0.05 -1.92 6.65
C ASN A 264 0.06 -0.81 7.71
N VAL A 265 -0.14 -1.14 8.99
CA VAL A 265 0.04 -0.17 10.08
C VAL A 265 1.43 0.44 10.04
N TRP A 266 2.48 -0.38 9.94
CA TRP A 266 3.82 0.15 10.06
C TRP A 266 4.28 0.97 8.85
N ALA A 267 3.76 0.68 7.66
CA ALA A 267 3.98 1.50 6.48
C ALA A 267 3.44 2.93 6.66
N ASN A 268 2.27 3.06 7.33
CA ASN A 268 1.55 4.33 7.43
C ASN A 268 1.68 5.04 8.79
N LEU A 269 2.23 4.36 9.81
CA LEU A 269 2.37 4.91 11.17
C LEU A 269 3.18 6.22 11.26
N PRO A 270 4.17 6.53 10.39
CA PRO A 270 4.79 7.85 10.39
C PRO A 270 3.79 9.01 10.35
N CYS A 271 2.62 8.82 9.72
CA CYS A 271 1.58 9.84 9.68
C CYS A 271 1.02 10.23 11.05
N ALA A 272 1.01 9.32 12.03
CA ALA A 272 0.60 9.63 13.41
C ALA A 272 1.54 10.65 14.09
N TYR A 273 2.79 10.73 13.63
CA TYR A 273 3.84 11.60 14.17
C TYR A 273 4.29 12.68 13.19
N TRP A 274 3.50 12.93 12.15
CA TRP A 274 3.83 13.88 11.10
C TRP A 274 3.92 15.31 11.66
N PRO A 275 5.05 16.02 11.45
CA PRO A 275 5.31 17.30 12.11
C PRO A 275 4.76 18.52 11.37
N VAL A 276 4.07 18.32 10.25
CA VAL A 276 3.55 19.38 9.38
C VAL A 276 2.02 19.46 9.51
N PRO A 277 1.42 20.67 9.48
CA PRO A 277 -0.03 20.82 9.41
C PRO A 277 -0.62 20.08 8.21
N ARG A 278 -1.62 19.24 8.48
CA ARG A 278 -2.33 18.45 7.46
C ARG A 278 -3.42 19.28 6.79
N GLN A 279 -3.68 18.98 5.52
CA GLN A 279 -4.81 19.56 4.81
C GLN A 279 -6.12 18.91 5.25
N ARG A 280 -7.22 19.63 5.02
CA ARG A 280 -8.55 19.01 5.02
C ARG A 280 -8.76 18.41 3.64
N PRO A 281 -9.14 17.13 3.53
CA PRO A 281 -9.41 16.52 2.24
C PRO A 281 -10.56 17.28 1.57
N LEU A 282 -10.41 17.52 0.27
CA LEU A 282 -11.45 18.15 -0.54
C LEU A 282 -12.66 17.21 -0.61
N ASP A 283 -13.87 17.76 -0.52
CA ASP A 283 -15.07 16.99 -0.83
C ASP A 283 -15.12 16.76 -2.35
N VAL A 284 -14.57 15.62 -2.79
CA VAL A 284 -14.54 15.22 -4.19
C VAL A 284 -15.96 15.04 -4.69
N ARG A 285 -16.43 15.99 -5.52
CA ARG A 285 -17.76 16.05 -6.13
C ARG A 285 -17.73 16.98 -7.34
N THR A 286 -18.59 16.73 -8.32
CA THR A 286 -18.80 17.65 -9.45
C THR A 286 -20.24 18.15 -9.50
N VAL A 287 -20.46 19.33 -10.09
CA VAL A 287 -21.81 19.80 -10.37
C VAL A 287 -22.36 18.98 -11.54
N PRO A 288 -23.58 18.41 -11.44
CA PRO A 288 -24.16 17.63 -12.52
C PRO A 288 -24.12 18.39 -13.87
N GLY A 289 -23.64 17.71 -14.91
CA GLY A 289 -23.50 18.27 -16.25
C GLY A 289 -22.24 19.13 -16.50
N THR A 290 -21.39 19.37 -15.48
CA THR A 290 -20.12 20.11 -15.67
C THR A 290 -18.94 19.22 -16.08
N LEU A 291 -18.95 17.97 -15.63
CA LEU A 291 -17.94 16.96 -15.97
C LEU A 291 -18.48 16.12 -17.14
N PRO A 292 -17.69 15.83 -18.19
CA PRO A 292 -18.09 14.85 -19.19
C PRO A 292 -18.16 13.45 -18.57
N PRO A 293 -18.85 12.48 -19.21
CA PRO A 293 -18.86 11.10 -18.74
C PRO A 293 -17.44 10.55 -18.53
N THR A 294 -17.23 9.92 -17.37
CA THR A 294 -15.98 9.28 -16.98
C THR A 294 -16.17 7.76 -16.90
N LEU A 295 -15.08 7.01 -17.09
CA LEU A 295 -15.08 5.56 -16.92
C LEU A 295 -14.35 5.20 -15.62
N VAL A 296 -15.05 4.53 -14.70
CA VAL A 296 -14.45 3.91 -13.52
C VAL A 296 -14.33 2.41 -13.76
N LEU A 297 -13.10 1.90 -13.81
CA LEU A 297 -12.81 0.46 -13.86
C LEU A 297 -12.49 -0.03 -12.44
N ALA A 298 -13.02 -1.20 -12.09
CA ALA A 298 -12.77 -1.80 -10.80
C ALA A 298 -12.90 -3.33 -10.87
N ALA A 299 -11.92 -4.03 -10.33
CA ALA A 299 -12.03 -5.45 -10.06
C ALA A 299 -12.80 -5.68 -8.76
N GLU A 300 -13.72 -6.65 -8.73
CA GLU A 300 -14.53 -6.96 -7.55
C GLU A 300 -13.67 -7.40 -6.36
N ARG A 301 -12.50 -7.98 -6.63
CA ARG A 301 -11.56 -8.48 -5.64
C ARG A 301 -10.24 -7.70 -5.62
N ASP A 302 -10.25 -6.42 -5.97
CA ASP A 302 -9.08 -5.58 -5.75
C ASP A 302 -8.78 -5.47 -4.24
N ALA A 303 -7.59 -5.89 -3.81
CA ALA A 303 -7.17 -5.78 -2.42
C ALA A 303 -6.64 -4.40 -2.05
N ALA A 304 -6.00 -3.70 -2.99
CA ALA A 304 -5.34 -2.43 -2.75
C ALA A 304 -6.36 -1.28 -2.71
N THR A 305 -7.34 -1.31 -3.60
CA THR A 305 -8.44 -0.33 -3.67
C THR A 305 -9.77 -1.08 -3.75
N PRO A 306 -10.36 -1.46 -2.59
CA PRO A 306 -11.56 -2.28 -2.54
C PRO A 306 -12.72 -1.70 -3.36
N TYR A 307 -13.48 -2.58 -4.02
CA TYR A 307 -14.55 -2.23 -4.97
C TYR A 307 -15.55 -1.16 -4.49
N ALA A 308 -15.81 -1.08 -3.19
CA ALA A 308 -16.67 -0.06 -2.60
C ALA A 308 -16.19 1.37 -2.89
N GLY A 309 -14.88 1.60 -2.93
CA GLY A 309 -14.29 2.91 -3.28
C GLY A 309 -14.64 3.33 -4.72
N ALA A 310 -14.69 2.38 -5.66
CA ALA A 310 -15.12 2.64 -7.03
C ALA A 310 -16.60 3.03 -7.12
N LEU A 311 -17.47 2.38 -6.35
CA LEU A 311 -18.88 2.74 -6.28
C LEU A 311 -19.07 4.15 -5.71
N GLU A 312 -18.31 4.51 -4.67
CA GLU A 312 -18.37 5.82 -4.04
C GLU A 312 -17.82 6.92 -4.95
N LEU A 313 -16.67 6.69 -5.60
CA LEU A 313 -16.11 7.60 -6.59
C LEU A 313 -17.09 7.84 -7.74
N ARG A 314 -17.67 6.78 -8.30
CA ARG A 314 -18.69 6.88 -9.35
C ARG A 314 -19.88 7.73 -8.89
N ARG A 315 -20.38 7.53 -7.66
CA ARG A 315 -21.50 8.29 -7.10
C ARG A 315 -21.17 9.78 -6.95
N ARG A 316 -19.92 10.11 -6.63
CA ARG A 316 -19.45 11.49 -6.41
C ARG A 316 -19.18 12.27 -7.70
N LEU A 317 -18.78 11.57 -8.77
CA LEU A 317 -18.52 12.17 -10.09
C LEU A 317 -19.72 12.14 -11.04
N ALA A 318 -20.84 11.55 -10.63
CA ALA A 318 -22.08 11.48 -11.39
C ALA A 318 -22.83 12.82 -11.46
#